data_AF-A0A6A2YHS9-F1
#
_entry.id   AF-A0A6A2YHS9-F1
#
_cell.length_a   1.000
_cell.length_b   1.000
_cell.length_c   1.000
_cell.angle_alpha   90.00
_cell.angle_beta   90.00
_cell.angle_gamma   90.00
#
_symmetry.space_group_name_H-M   'P 1'
#
loop_
_entity.id
_entity.type
_entity.pdbx_description
1 polymer ?
#
loop_
_entity_poly.entity_id
_entity_poly.type
_entity_poly.pdbx_seq_one_letter_code
_entity_poly.pdbx_strand_id
1 'polypeptide(L)'
;MKTLNFGLCLILVGLLTIMAAAEAKSNYGEALDKTFMFLEAQRSGGYYDAGDHVKFGLPLAFNVTMLAWGTIEYRKEITDLNQMGHALWAIRWGTDYFIKAHTESNVLWVGDGNSDHYCWERAEDMTTPRTAFKLDQDHPGSDLAGETAAALAASSMAFKPYTLPTLIIS
;
A
#
# COMPACT_ATOMS: atom_id res chain seq x y z
N MET A 1 -16.91 7.07 59.66
CA MET A 1 -15.65 7.23 58.90
C MET A 1 -15.20 5.85 58.44
N LYS A 2 -15.29 5.52 57.14
CA LYS A 2 -14.73 4.27 56.61
C LYS A 2 -13.24 4.50 56.35
N THR A 3 -12.38 3.74 57.00
CA THR A 3 -10.93 3.78 56.82
C THR A 3 -10.60 3.38 55.38
N LEU A 4 -10.03 4.31 54.61
CA LEU A 4 -9.55 4.03 53.26
C LEU A 4 -8.38 3.04 53.36
N ASN A 5 -8.52 1.86 52.76
CA ASN A 5 -7.50 0.82 52.81
C ASN A 5 -6.31 1.24 51.93
N PHE A 6 -5.21 1.61 52.58
CA PHE A 6 -4.00 2.14 51.93
C PHE A 6 -3.44 1.19 50.85
N GLY A 7 -3.56 -0.13 51.05
CA GLY A 7 -3.15 -1.14 50.07
C GLY A 7 -4.00 -1.15 48.81
N LEU A 8 -5.32 -0.94 48.95
CA LEU A 8 -6.23 -0.83 47.80
C LEU A 8 -5.94 0.45 46.99
N CYS A 9 -5.56 1.54 47.68
CA CYS A 9 -5.23 2.80 47.04
C CYS A 9 -3.94 2.70 46.21
N LEU A 10 -2.92 1.98 46.71
CA LEU A 10 -1.67 1.74 45.98
C LEU A 10 -1.87 0.87 44.73
N ILE A 11 -2.73 -0.14 44.80
CA ILE A 11 -3.08 -0.98 43.64
C ILE A 11 -3.81 -0.17 42.58
N LEU A 12 -4.76 0.68 42.99
CA LEU A 12 -5.49 1.57 42.07
C LEU A 12 -4.57 2.59 41.40
N VAL A 13 -3.66 3.22 42.15
CA VAL A 13 -2.68 4.16 41.60
C VAL A 13 -1.72 3.42 40.65
N GLY A 14 -1.27 2.22 41.02
CA GLY A 14 -0.46 1.36 40.15
C GLY A 14 -1.17 1.03 38.84
N LEU A 15 -2.42 0.57 38.89
CA LEU A 15 -3.23 0.31 37.69
C LEU A 15 -3.43 1.57 36.84
N LEU A 16 -3.73 2.72 37.45
CA LEU A 16 -3.87 3.98 36.73
C LEU A 16 -2.57 4.39 36.03
N THR A 17 -1.42 4.20 36.66
CA THR A 17 -0.11 4.50 36.04
C THR A 17 0.23 3.55 34.89
N ILE A 18 -0.17 2.28 34.98
CA ILE A 18 0.01 1.29 33.90
C ILE A 18 -0.91 1.60 32.72
N MET A 19 -2.15 2.02 32.98
CA MET A 19 -3.08 2.45 31.92
C MET A 19 -2.62 3.75 31.23
N ALA A 20 -2.05 4.70 31.98
CA ALA A 20 -1.49 5.93 31.42
C ALA A 20 -0.22 5.67 30.59
N ALA A 21 0.57 4.63 30.93
CA ALA A 21 1.74 4.24 30.14
C ALA A 21 1.38 3.47 28.85
N ALA A 22 0.14 3.00 28.71
CA ALA A 22 -0.36 2.32 27.51
C ALA A 22 -0.90 3.27 26.43
N GLU A 23 -0.87 4.59 26.68
CA GLU A 23 -1.30 5.57 25.69
C GLU A 23 -0.19 5.80 24.66
N ALA A 24 -0.34 5.16 23.50
CA ALA A 24 0.50 5.40 22.33
C ALA A 24 0.44 6.89 21.98
N LYS A 25 1.54 7.60 22.21
CA LYS A 25 1.65 9.02 21.90
C LYS A 25 1.46 9.22 20.40
N SER A 26 0.33 9.80 19.99
CA SER A 26 0.00 10.06 18.59
C SER A 26 1.11 10.87 17.91
N ASN A 27 1.84 10.24 16.97
CA ASN A 27 2.90 10.89 16.22
C ASN A 27 2.32 11.55 14.96
N TYR A 28 1.79 12.76 15.12
CA TYR A 28 1.16 13.50 14.01
C TYR A 28 2.12 13.80 12.84
N GLY A 29 3.44 13.90 13.09
CA GLY A 29 4.41 14.10 12.02
C GLY A 29 4.52 12.88 11.10
N GLU A 30 4.65 11.70 11.70
CA GLU A 30 4.69 10.43 10.98
C GLU A 30 3.38 10.11 10.24
N ALA A 31 2.23 10.42 10.85
CA ALA A 31 0.93 10.28 10.19
C ALA A 31 0.81 11.21 8.96
N LEU A 32 1.33 12.43 9.06
CA LEU A 32 1.34 13.40 7.96
C LEU A 32 2.23 12.92 6.82
N ASP A 33 3.45 12.46 7.11
CA ASP A 33 4.39 11.94 6.10
C ASP A 33 3.81 10.75 5.34
N LYS A 34 3.16 9.81 6.06
CA LYS A 34 2.50 8.64 5.46
C LYS A 34 1.31 9.04 4.60
N THR A 35 0.54 10.03 5.04
CA THR A 35 -0.55 10.60 4.24
C THR A 35 -0.02 11.22 2.96
N PHE A 36 1.06 12.00 3.01
CA PHE A 36 1.72 12.55 1.82
C PHE A 36 2.24 11.44 0.89
N MET A 37 2.94 10.44 1.42
CA MET A 37 3.44 9.31 0.62
C MET A 37 2.33 8.58 -0.12
N PHE A 38 1.19 8.35 0.54
CA PHE A 38 0.04 7.72 -0.10
C PHE A 38 -0.62 8.64 -1.13
N LEU A 39 -0.81 9.94 -0.83
CA LEU A 39 -1.34 10.89 -1.81
C LEU A 39 -0.44 10.99 -3.04
N GLU A 40 0.88 10.92 -2.85
CA GLU A 40 1.86 10.82 -3.92
C GLU A 40 1.75 9.48 -4.67
N ALA A 41 1.52 8.34 -4.00
CA ALA A 41 1.22 7.08 -4.68
C ALA A 41 -0.03 7.20 -5.56
N GLN A 42 -1.06 7.84 -5.01
CA GLN A 42 -2.33 8.05 -5.66
C GLN A 42 -2.22 9.03 -6.84
N ARG A 43 -1.25 9.94 -6.84
CA ARG A 43 -0.97 10.88 -7.94
C ARG A 43 0.07 10.40 -8.96
N SER A 44 1.08 9.64 -8.54
CA SER A 44 2.33 9.50 -9.30
C SER A 44 2.74 8.06 -9.64
N GLY A 45 1.94 7.03 -9.31
CA GLY A 45 2.29 5.63 -9.62
C GLY A 45 1.10 4.68 -9.69
N GLY A 46 1.26 3.45 -10.16
CA GLY A 46 0.16 2.49 -10.29
C GLY A 46 -0.79 2.80 -11.46
N TYR A 47 -1.77 1.91 -11.66
CA TYR A 47 -2.69 1.94 -12.80
C TYR A 47 -4.09 2.36 -12.37
N TYR A 48 -4.76 3.14 -13.22
CA TYR A 48 -6.22 3.21 -13.18
C TYR A 48 -6.80 1.87 -13.65
N ASP A 49 -7.92 1.48 -13.04
CA ASP A 49 -8.46 0.14 -13.19
C ASP A 49 -9.04 -0.11 -14.60
N ALA A 50 -9.85 0.83 -15.10
CA ALA A 50 -10.51 0.69 -16.39
C ALA A 50 -10.61 2.03 -17.14
N GLY A 51 -11.83 2.46 -17.46
CA GLY A 51 -12.11 3.77 -18.06
C GLY A 51 -12.36 4.88 -17.02
N ASP A 52 -12.27 4.53 -15.75
CA ASP A 52 -12.33 5.43 -14.61
C ASP A 52 -10.91 5.82 -14.15
N HIS A 53 -10.80 6.60 -13.08
CA HIS A 53 -9.51 7.02 -12.52
C HIS A 53 -9.31 6.51 -11.10
N VAL A 54 -10.01 5.45 -10.73
CA VAL A 54 -9.86 4.79 -9.44
C VAL A 54 -8.69 3.82 -9.49
N LYS A 55 -7.93 3.76 -8.39
CA LYS A 55 -6.89 2.73 -8.19
C LYS A 55 -7.42 1.64 -7.28
N PHE A 56 -8.21 0.74 -7.86
CA PHE A 56 -8.72 -0.42 -7.14
C PHE A 56 -7.57 -1.38 -6.84
N GLY A 57 -7.24 -1.53 -5.56
CA GLY A 57 -6.03 -2.26 -5.14
C GLY A 57 -6.01 -3.72 -5.56
N LEU A 58 -7.15 -4.41 -5.47
CA LEU A 58 -7.23 -5.86 -5.72
C LEU A 58 -7.00 -6.21 -7.21
N PRO A 59 -7.74 -5.64 -8.18
CA PRO A 59 -7.48 -5.91 -9.60
C PRO A 59 -6.11 -5.39 -10.05
N LEU A 60 -5.60 -4.28 -9.49
CA LEU A 60 -4.24 -3.82 -9.74
C LEU A 60 -3.21 -4.87 -9.30
N ALA A 61 -3.37 -5.43 -8.09
CA ALA A 61 -2.47 -6.46 -7.56
C ALA A 61 -2.49 -7.72 -8.41
N PHE A 62 -3.69 -8.21 -8.74
CA PHE A 62 -3.86 -9.36 -9.62
C PHE A 62 -3.20 -9.15 -10.99
N ASN A 63 -3.40 -7.97 -11.60
CA ASN A 63 -2.79 -7.64 -12.88
C ASN A 63 -1.25 -7.67 -12.81
N VAL A 64 -0.66 -7.09 -11.76
CA VAL A 64 0.80 -7.11 -11.55
C VAL A 64 1.31 -8.54 -11.32
N THR A 65 0.60 -9.36 -10.54
CA THR A 65 0.93 -10.78 -10.37
C THR A 65 0.97 -11.51 -11.72
N MET A 66 -0.05 -11.33 -12.55
CA MET A 66 -0.15 -11.98 -13.85
C MET A 66 0.89 -11.47 -14.85
N LEU A 67 1.18 -10.16 -14.86
CA LEU A 67 2.27 -9.59 -15.67
C LEU A 67 3.63 -10.16 -15.27
N ALA A 68 3.90 -10.26 -13.96
CA ALA A 68 5.13 -10.85 -13.45
C ALA A 68 5.24 -12.33 -13.80
N TRP A 69 4.17 -13.10 -13.61
CA TRP A 69 4.14 -14.52 -13.99
C TRP A 69 4.38 -14.69 -15.50
N GLY A 70 3.65 -13.98 -16.35
CA GLY A 70 3.85 -14.05 -17.81
C GLY A 70 5.27 -13.67 -18.22
N THR A 71 5.87 -12.68 -17.56
CA THR A 71 7.27 -12.26 -17.79
C THR A 71 8.28 -13.34 -17.40
N ILE A 72 7.98 -14.11 -16.34
CA ILE A 72 8.83 -15.24 -15.90
C ILE A 72 8.70 -16.41 -16.87
N GLU A 73 7.48 -16.80 -17.22
CA GLU A 73 7.18 -17.98 -18.03
C GLU A 73 7.66 -17.81 -19.48
N TYR A 74 7.35 -16.66 -20.09
CA TYR A 74 7.65 -16.37 -21.50
C TYR A 74 8.88 -15.47 -21.67
N ARG A 75 9.85 -15.60 -20.76
CA ARG A 75 11.04 -14.75 -20.72
C ARG A 75 11.78 -14.72 -22.05
N LYS A 76 11.93 -15.88 -22.68
CA LYS A 76 12.67 -16.02 -23.94
C LYS A 76 11.97 -15.23 -25.05
N GLU A 77 10.68 -15.45 -25.23
CA GLU A 77 9.86 -14.84 -26.26
C GLU A 77 9.80 -13.32 -26.09
N ILE A 78 9.59 -12.83 -24.86
CA ILE A 78 9.56 -11.40 -24.54
C ILE A 78 10.93 -10.74 -24.79
N THR A 79 12.02 -11.47 -24.52
CA THR A 79 13.39 -10.98 -24.79
C THR A 79 13.68 -10.96 -26.29
N ASP A 80 13.31 -12.01 -27.03
CA ASP A 80 13.49 -12.08 -28.49
C ASP A 80 12.72 -10.97 -29.22
N LEU A 81 11.59 -10.52 -28.66
CA LEU A 81 10.81 -9.38 -29.15
C LEU A 81 11.31 -8.01 -28.66
N ASN A 82 12.41 -7.97 -27.90
CA ASN A 82 12.96 -6.76 -27.29
C ASN A 82 11.95 -6.00 -26.40
N GLN A 83 11.02 -6.73 -25.73
CA GLN A 83 9.98 -6.16 -24.87
C GLN A 83 10.27 -6.30 -23.37
N MET A 84 11.36 -7.00 -23.00
CA MET A 84 11.68 -7.28 -21.58
C MET A 84 11.79 -6.00 -20.74
N GLY A 85 12.41 -4.95 -21.26
CA GLY A 85 12.50 -3.66 -20.57
C GLY A 85 11.13 -3.04 -20.29
N HIS A 86 10.21 -3.10 -21.25
CA HIS A 86 8.84 -2.60 -21.10
C HIS A 86 8.04 -3.44 -20.10
N ALA A 87 8.17 -4.77 -20.14
CA ALA A 87 7.51 -5.66 -19.19
C ALA A 87 7.96 -5.39 -17.75
N LEU A 88 9.28 -5.31 -17.52
CA LEU A 88 9.84 -4.97 -16.21
C LEU A 88 9.45 -3.56 -15.75
N TRP A 89 9.39 -2.59 -16.66
CA TRP A 89 8.93 -1.24 -16.33
C TRP A 89 7.46 -1.22 -15.90
N ALA A 90 6.59 -1.97 -16.59
CA ALA A 90 5.18 -2.07 -16.24
C ALA A 90 4.97 -2.72 -14.86
N ILE A 91 5.70 -3.81 -14.58
CA ILE A 91 5.68 -4.46 -13.25
C ILE A 91 6.19 -3.48 -12.18
N ARG A 92 7.26 -2.73 -12.46
CA ARG A 92 7.80 -1.71 -11.56
C ARG A 92 6.76 -0.64 -11.24
N TRP A 93 6.05 -0.14 -12.26
CA TRP A 93 5.06 0.91 -12.08
C TRP A 93 3.94 0.54 -11.09
N GLY A 94 3.50 -0.72 -11.12
CA GLY A 94 2.53 -1.25 -10.16
C GLY A 94 3.13 -1.52 -8.78
N THR A 95 4.34 -2.09 -8.71
CA THR A 95 4.99 -2.40 -7.43
C THR A 95 5.46 -1.17 -6.67
N ASP A 96 5.93 -0.12 -7.35
CA ASP A 96 6.26 1.18 -6.75
C ASP A 96 5.03 1.81 -6.09
N TYR A 97 3.82 1.58 -6.64
CA TYR A 97 2.56 1.98 -6.00
C TYR A 97 2.30 1.18 -4.71
N PHE A 98 2.42 -0.15 -4.73
CA PHE A 98 2.20 -0.97 -3.54
C PHE A 98 3.17 -0.65 -2.40
N ILE A 99 4.44 -0.39 -2.72
CA ILE A 99 5.44 0.02 -1.72
C ILE A 99 5.03 1.32 -1.04
N LYS A 100 4.52 2.30 -1.80
CA LYS A 100 4.02 3.56 -1.23
C LYS A 100 2.68 3.40 -0.50
N ALA A 101 1.84 2.46 -0.94
CA ALA A 101 0.54 2.18 -0.34
C ALA A 101 0.66 1.39 0.98
N HIS A 102 1.75 0.65 1.18
CA HIS A 102 2.05 -0.08 2.43
C HIS A 102 2.94 0.77 3.35
N THR A 103 2.32 1.74 4.03
CA THR A 103 3.03 2.79 4.80
C THR A 103 3.60 2.30 6.13
N GLU A 104 3.09 1.20 6.67
CA GLU A 104 3.48 0.61 7.96
C GLU A 104 3.27 -0.89 7.92
N SER A 105 3.86 -1.60 8.88
CA SER A 105 3.50 -3.00 9.11
C SER A 105 2.00 -3.13 9.36
N ASN A 106 1.34 -4.00 8.58
CA ASN A 106 -0.09 -4.27 8.65
C ASN A 106 -0.99 -3.08 8.28
N VAL A 107 -0.49 -2.07 7.54
CA VAL A 107 -1.31 -0.98 7.01
C VAL A 107 -1.17 -0.92 5.50
N LEU A 108 -2.28 -0.98 4.79
CA LEU A 108 -2.35 -0.87 3.32
C LEU A 108 -3.46 0.11 2.92
N TRP A 109 -3.13 1.06 2.06
CA TRP A 109 -4.07 2.08 1.59
C TRP A 109 -4.59 1.81 0.17
N VAL A 110 -5.86 2.12 -0.08
CA VAL A 110 -6.52 2.00 -1.39
C VAL A 110 -7.46 3.16 -1.69
N GLY A 111 -7.68 3.47 -2.97
CA GLY A 111 -8.58 4.55 -3.37
C GLY A 111 -10.07 4.21 -3.17
N ASP A 112 -10.86 5.23 -2.85
CA ASP A 112 -12.33 5.21 -2.92
C ASP A 112 -12.77 5.48 -4.37
N GLY A 113 -13.75 4.71 -4.85
CA GLY A 113 -14.24 4.82 -6.22
C GLY A 113 -15.49 5.67 -6.39
N ASN A 114 -16.22 5.98 -5.31
CA ASN A 114 -17.57 6.54 -5.45
C ASN A 114 -17.59 7.93 -6.10
N SER A 115 -16.68 8.84 -5.70
CA SER A 115 -16.65 10.21 -6.22
C SER A 115 -16.20 10.30 -7.68
N ASP A 116 -15.37 9.37 -8.13
CA ASP A 116 -14.74 9.39 -9.45
C ASP A 116 -15.76 9.15 -10.56
N HIS A 117 -16.69 8.21 -10.37
CA HIS A 117 -17.66 7.81 -11.40
C HIS A 117 -18.75 8.86 -11.67
N TYR A 118 -18.83 9.93 -10.86
CA TYR A 118 -19.73 11.06 -11.11
C TYR A 118 -19.15 12.10 -12.09
N CYS A 119 -17.88 11.97 -12.49
CA CYS A 119 -17.22 12.90 -13.39
C CYS A 119 -16.69 12.18 -14.63
N TRP A 120 -16.92 12.76 -15.81
CA TRP A 120 -16.33 12.29 -17.06
C TRP A 120 -15.34 13.34 -17.54
N GLU A 121 -14.08 13.17 -17.16
CA GLU A 121 -13.00 14.12 -17.46
C GLU A 121 -11.70 13.37 -17.78
N ARG A 122 -10.68 14.10 -18.23
CA ARG A 122 -9.34 13.51 -18.37
C ARG A 122 -8.72 13.38 -16.98
N ALA A 123 -7.92 12.34 -16.78
CA ALA A 123 -7.21 12.12 -15.52
C ALA A 123 -6.39 13.33 -15.04
N GLU A 124 -5.83 14.11 -15.98
CA GLU A 124 -5.01 15.29 -15.68
C GLU A 124 -5.85 16.50 -15.21
N ASP A 125 -7.14 16.51 -15.52
CA ASP A 125 -8.07 17.60 -15.19
C ASP A 125 -8.88 17.31 -13.92
N MET A 126 -8.63 16.16 -13.25
CA MET A 126 -9.42 15.72 -12.11
C MET A 126 -9.50 16.74 -10.98
N THR A 127 -10.73 17.10 -10.60
CA THR A 127 -11.01 17.97 -9.45
C THR A 127 -11.83 17.29 -8.35
N THR A 128 -12.27 16.04 -8.58
CA THR A 128 -13.02 15.25 -7.59
C THR A 128 -12.14 14.85 -6.40
N PRO A 129 -12.71 14.78 -5.17
CA PRO A 129 -11.98 14.30 -4.01
C PRO A 129 -11.48 12.87 -4.22
N ARG A 130 -10.19 12.64 -3.97
CA ARG A 130 -9.54 11.32 -4.04
C ARG A 130 -9.39 10.72 -2.65
N THR A 131 -10.51 10.35 -2.05
CA THR A 131 -10.55 9.70 -0.74
C THR A 131 -9.86 8.34 -0.81
N ALA A 132 -9.33 7.88 0.31
CA ALA A 132 -8.76 6.55 0.43
C ALA A 132 -9.17 5.88 1.73
N PHE A 133 -9.18 4.55 1.68
CA PHE A 133 -9.44 3.68 2.81
C PHE A 133 -8.17 2.95 3.19
N LYS A 134 -7.98 2.69 4.48
CA LYS A 134 -6.91 1.83 4.98
C LYS A 134 -7.47 0.49 5.39
N LEU A 135 -6.68 -0.55 5.14
CA LEU A 135 -6.78 -1.84 5.79
C LEU A 135 -5.81 -1.84 6.96
N ASP A 136 -6.25 -2.35 8.10
CA ASP A 136 -5.43 -2.56 9.28
C ASP A 136 -5.91 -3.78 10.09
N GLN A 137 -5.37 -3.98 11.29
CA GLN A 137 -5.73 -5.12 12.13
C GLN A 137 -7.20 -5.07 12.60
N ASP A 138 -7.77 -3.88 12.71
CA ASP A 138 -9.17 -3.68 13.13
C ASP A 138 -10.13 -3.69 11.93
N HIS A 139 -9.62 -3.38 10.73
CA HIS A 139 -10.34 -3.37 9.45
C HIS A 139 -9.59 -4.25 8.43
N PRO A 140 -9.65 -5.58 8.57
CA PRO A 140 -8.82 -6.48 7.77
C PRO A 140 -9.34 -6.63 6.34
N GLY A 141 -8.43 -6.99 5.43
CA GLY A 141 -8.74 -7.39 4.06
C GLY A 141 -7.67 -8.36 3.53
N SER A 142 -7.78 -9.62 3.95
CA SER A 142 -6.78 -10.67 3.69
C SER A 142 -6.62 -11.01 2.22
N ASP A 143 -7.68 -10.87 1.44
CA ASP A 143 -7.70 -11.03 -0.01
C ASP A 143 -6.80 -10.00 -0.69
N LEU A 144 -7.04 -8.70 -0.45
CA LEU A 144 -6.24 -7.62 -1.00
C LEU A 144 -4.79 -7.66 -0.49
N ALA A 145 -4.60 -7.84 0.82
CA ALA A 145 -3.26 -7.95 1.39
C ALA A 145 -2.49 -9.16 0.82
N GLY A 146 -3.17 -10.29 0.69
CA GLY A 146 -2.62 -11.52 0.11
C GLY A 146 -2.24 -11.37 -1.36
N GLU A 147 -3.12 -10.78 -2.18
CA GLU A 147 -2.84 -10.57 -3.60
C GLU A 147 -1.72 -9.53 -3.80
N THR A 148 -1.67 -8.48 -2.98
CA THR A 148 -0.57 -7.51 -3.00
C THR A 148 0.77 -8.17 -2.65
N ALA A 149 0.77 -9.08 -1.66
CA ALA A 149 1.94 -9.87 -1.33
C ALA A 149 2.36 -10.81 -2.47
N ALA A 150 1.40 -11.45 -3.14
CA ALA A 150 1.65 -12.28 -4.32
C ALA A 150 2.26 -11.46 -5.46
N ALA A 151 1.73 -10.27 -5.74
CA ALA A 151 2.24 -9.36 -6.75
C ALA A 151 3.70 -8.96 -6.48
N LEU A 152 4.02 -8.56 -5.25
CA LEU A 152 5.38 -8.20 -4.84
C LEU A 152 6.35 -9.40 -4.92
N ALA A 153 5.91 -10.58 -4.47
CA ALA A 153 6.71 -11.80 -4.53
C ALA A 153 7.01 -12.23 -5.97
N ALA A 154 5.99 -12.32 -6.83
CA ALA A 154 6.15 -12.66 -8.24
C ALA A 154 7.05 -11.63 -8.96
N SER A 155 6.85 -10.34 -8.68
CA SER A 155 7.69 -9.28 -9.23
C SER A 155 9.15 -9.43 -8.82
N SER A 156 9.43 -9.77 -7.56
CA SER A 156 10.80 -10.01 -7.09
C SER A 156 11.50 -11.12 -7.89
N MET A 157 10.77 -12.18 -8.26
CA MET A 157 11.28 -13.26 -9.11
C MET A 157 11.53 -12.79 -10.54
N ALA A 158 10.64 -11.95 -11.10
CA ALA A 158 10.80 -11.38 -12.44
C ALA A 158 12.06 -10.48 -12.52
N PHE A 159 12.29 -9.63 -11.51
CA PHE A 159 13.45 -8.71 -11.47
C PHE A 159 14.77 -9.39 -11.13
N LYS A 160 14.77 -10.53 -10.40
CA LYS A 160 15.98 -11.18 -9.88
C LYS A 160 17.14 -11.34 -10.90
N PRO A 161 16.91 -11.66 -12.18
CA PRO A 161 18.01 -11.81 -13.15
C PRO A 161 18.56 -10.48 -13.69
N TYR A 162 17.90 -9.37 -13.38
CA TYR A 162 18.20 -8.03 -13.90
C TYR A 162 18.67 -7.06 -12.81
N THR A 163 18.53 -7.43 -11.53
CA THR A 163 19.12 -6.71 -10.41
C THR A 163 20.56 -7.19 -10.16
N LEU A 164 21.53 -6.50 -10.74
CA LEU A 164 22.95 -6.63 -10.35
C LEU A 164 23.23 -5.88 -9.03
N PRO A 165 24.29 -6.23 -8.27
CA PRO A 165 24.64 -5.57 -6.99
C PRO A 165 24.98 -4.07 -7.08
N THR A 166 25.04 -3.50 -8.27
CA THR A 166 25.41 -2.10 -8.49
C THR A 166 24.93 -1.72 -9.87
N LEU A 167 23.74 -1.11 -9.96
CA LEU A 167 23.40 0.03 -10.82
C LEU A 167 21.87 0.20 -10.81
N ILE A 168 21.44 1.46 -10.74
CA ILE A 168 20.07 1.97 -10.93
C ILE A 168 19.14 1.92 -9.69
N ILE A 169 19.51 2.73 -8.69
CA ILE A 169 18.57 3.73 -8.14
C ILE A 169 19.25 5.09 -8.31
N SER A 170 18.85 5.81 -9.36
CA SER A 170 19.08 7.25 -9.53
C SER A 170 17.83 7.85 -10.13
#